data_AF-A0A660XVS9-F1
#
_entry.id   AF-A0A660XVS9-F1
#
_cell.length_a   1.000
_cell.length_b   1.000
_cell.length_c   1.000
_cell.angle_alpha   90.00
_cell.angle_beta   90.00
_cell.angle_gamma   90.00
#
_symmetry.space_group_name_H-M   'P 1'
#
loop_
_entity.id
_entity.type
_entity.pdbx_description
1 polymer ?
#
loop_
_entity_poly.entity_id
_entity_poly.type
_entity_poly.pdbx_seq_one_letter_code
_entity_poly.pdbx_strand_id
1 'polypeptide(L)'
;MFAEEFGRYIYLDLQKEDDLNIFRQQLPVRQLIQMIALKKGVDLSSGKRLIFIDEIQNSPEATGMLRYFYEELPETHVIAAGSLLEIMMERKRVSFPVGRVEYRYMYPLTFREYLNAMDKHAALNYLNTVPVPQLAHETLLGLFHTFTLIGGMPEVVQKYSEIQNVLTLKPIYEGLITTYLNDVARYARSVTTAGLLRHAIESAPLEAGKRIKFQGFGNSDYRSREMSEVLKTLERAMLLKLLYPTTSVQIPALPNLKKSPRLQFLDTGLLNYRAGLQVSFFEHDNLHSFYRGKIA
;
A
#
# COMPACT_ATOMS: atom_id res chain seq x y z
N MET A 1 -17.45 8.21 -6.77
CA MET A 1 -16.80 9.38 -6.15
C MET A 1 -15.97 10.20 -7.15
N PHE A 2 -14.76 9.79 -7.59
CA PHE A 2 -13.94 10.66 -8.48
C PHE A 2 -14.58 10.99 -9.84
N ALA A 3 -15.41 10.11 -10.38
CA ALA A 3 -16.05 10.30 -11.67
C ALA A 3 -17.30 11.21 -11.63
N GLU A 4 -17.84 11.54 -10.44
CA GLU A 4 -19.13 12.24 -10.31
C GLU A 4 -19.09 13.69 -10.80
N GLU A 5 -17.93 14.34 -10.75
CA GLU A 5 -17.74 15.70 -11.26
C GLU A 5 -17.42 15.76 -12.77
N PHE A 6 -17.26 14.59 -13.42
CA PHE A 6 -16.87 14.51 -14.82
C PHE A 6 -18.07 14.20 -15.70
N GLY A 7 -18.18 14.92 -16.82
CA GLY A 7 -19.22 14.66 -17.80
C GLY A 7 -19.06 13.29 -18.45
N ARG A 8 -17.83 12.77 -18.51
CA ARG A 8 -17.51 11.46 -19.10
C ARG A 8 -16.46 10.73 -18.27
N TYR A 9 -16.68 9.44 -18.08
CA TYR A 9 -15.77 8.52 -17.42
C TYR A 9 -15.42 7.35 -18.34
N ILE A 10 -14.14 7.04 -18.45
CA ILE A 10 -13.61 5.94 -19.25
C ILE A 10 -12.74 5.07 -18.36
N TYR A 11 -13.04 3.77 -18.30
CA TYR A 11 -12.24 2.79 -17.56
C TYR A 11 -11.48 1.88 -18.53
N LEU A 12 -10.17 1.80 -18.32
CA LEU A 12 -9.24 0.94 -19.05
C LEU A 12 -8.53 0.03 -18.05
N ASP A 13 -8.52 -1.27 -18.33
CA ASP A 13 -7.84 -2.26 -17.51
C ASP A 13 -6.74 -2.92 -18.36
N LEU A 14 -5.48 -2.59 -18.06
CA LEU A 14 -4.36 -3.05 -18.88
C LEU A 14 -3.98 -4.53 -18.66
N GLN A 15 -4.71 -5.27 -17.82
CA GLN A 15 -4.66 -6.73 -17.82
C GLN A 15 -5.48 -7.32 -18.98
N LYS A 16 -6.44 -6.57 -19.52
CA LYS A 16 -7.23 -6.98 -20.68
C LYS A 16 -6.49 -6.65 -21.96
N GLU A 17 -6.27 -7.68 -22.77
CA GLU A 17 -5.53 -7.57 -24.03
C GLU A 17 -6.10 -6.51 -24.98
N ASP A 18 -7.43 -6.34 -25.00
CA ASP A 18 -8.10 -5.33 -25.83
C ASP A 18 -7.77 -3.88 -25.49
N ASP A 19 -7.64 -3.59 -24.18
CA ASP A 19 -7.27 -2.27 -23.66
C ASP A 19 -5.76 -2.07 -23.77
N LEU A 20 -4.98 -3.12 -23.52
CA LEU A 20 -3.53 -3.10 -23.68
C LEU A 20 -3.11 -2.80 -25.13
N ASN A 21 -3.80 -3.41 -26.10
CA ASN A 21 -3.55 -3.22 -27.53
C ASN A 21 -3.86 -1.81 -28.03
N ILE A 22 -4.60 -0.99 -27.27
CA ILE A 22 -4.81 0.42 -27.61
C ILE A 22 -3.48 1.16 -27.56
N PHE A 23 -2.69 0.95 -26.50
CA PHE A 23 -1.44 1.66 -26.26
C PHE A 23 -0.27 1.11 -27.08
N ARG A 24 -0.28 -0.19 -27.40
CA ARG A 24 0.74 -0.83 -28.24
C ARG A 24 0.81 -0.29 -29.68
N GLN A 25 -0.27 0.32 -30.16
CA GLN A 25 -0.29 0.96 -31.48
C GLN A 25 0.54 2.25 -31.54
N GLN A 26 0.94 2.80 -30.39
CA GLN A 26 1.78 4.00 -30.28
C GLN A 26 1.24 5.19 -31.10
N LEU A 27 -0.09 5.32 -31.14
CA LEU A 27 -0.75 6.43 -31.82
C LEU A 27 -0.44 7.76 -31.11
N PRO A 28 -0.40 8.89 -31.85
CA PRO A 28 -0.40 10.22 -31.25
C PRO A 28 -1.59 10.38 -30.29
N VAL A 29 -1.43 11.10 -29.17
CA VAL A 29 -2.43 11.13 -28.09
C VAL A 29 -3.83 11.56 -28.57
N ARG A 30 -3.91 12.46 -29.55
CA ARG A 30 -5.18 12.90 -30.16
C ARG A 30 -5.88 11.79 -30.94
N GLN A 31 -5.15 10.88 -31.56
CA GLN A 31 -5.72 9.71 -32.23
C GLN A 31 -6.01 8.59 -31.22
N LEU A 32 -5.14 8.43 -30.23
CA LEU A 32 -5.31 7.48 -29.13
C LEU A 32 -6.63 7.69 -28.39
N ILE A 33 -6.95 8.94 -28.03
CA ILE A 33 -8.20 9.25 -27.34
C ILE A 33 -9.44 8.96 -28.20
N GLN A 34 -9.36 9.19 -29.52
CA GLN A 34 -10.44 8.85 -30.45
C GLN A 34 -10.64 7.33 -30.54
N MET A 35 -9.54 6.57 -30.56
CA MET A 35 -9.61 5.11 -30.55
C MET A 35 -10.17 4.57 -29.24
N ILE A 36 -9.76 5.15 -28.11
CA ILE A 36 -10.31 4.82 -26.78
C ILE A 36 -11.82 5.08 -26.77
N ALA A 37 -12.24 6.26 -27.22
CA ALA A 37 -13.64 6.66 -27.31
C ALA A 37 -14.47 5.73 -28.19
N LEU A 38 -13.95 5.37 -29.37
CA LEU A 38 -14.60 4.45 -30.30
C LEU A 38 -14.76 3.06 -29.68
N LYS A 39 -13.70 2.50 -29.11
CA LYS A 39 -13.74 1.17 -28.48
C LYS A 39 -14.65 1.11 -27.25
N LYS A 40 -14.73 2.20 -26.49
CA LYS A 40 -15.52 2.27 -25.26
C LYS A 40 -16.93 2.83 -25.47
N GLY A 41 -17.28 3.23 -26.70
CA GLY A 41 -18.59 3.79 -27.03
C GLY A 41 -18.86 5.13 -26.34
N VAL A 42 -17.83 5.95 -26.14
CA VAL A 42 -17.92 7.21 -25.39
C VAL A 42 -17.81 8.39 -26.34
N ASP A 43 -18.79 9.29 -26.30
CA ASP A 43 -18.74 10.53 -27.05
C ASP A 43 -17.83 11.57 -26.38
N LEU A 44 -16.88 12.09 -27.15
CA LEU A 44 -15.91 13.11 -26.74
C LEU A 44 -16.42 14.55 -26.93
N SER A 45 -17.61 14.75 -27.49
CA SER A 45 -18.09 16.07 -27.95
C SER A 45 -18.24 17.15 -26.87
N SER A 46 -18.41 16.81 -25.58
CA SER A 46 -18.54 17.83 -24.52
C SER A 46 -18.13 17.37 -23.12
N GLY A 47 -17.69 18.35 -22.32
CA GLY A 47 -17.41 18.21 -20.89
C GLY A 47 -15.97 17.82 -20.56
N LYS A 48 -15.60 17.99 -19.29
CA LYS A 48 -14.37 17.42 -18.72
C LYS A 48 -14.48 15.90 -18.72
N ARG A 49 -13.38 15.24 -19.07
CA ARG A 49 -13.32 13.79 -19.18
C ARG A 49 -12.37 13.24 -18.13
N LEU A 50 -12.70 12.08 -17.57
CA LEU A 50 -11.81 11.31 -16.71
C LEU A 50 -11.53 9.95 -17.36
N ILE A 51 -10.25 9.66 -17.57
CA ILE A 51 -9.77 8.33 -17.95
C ILE A 51 -9.13 7.72 -16.71
N PHE A 52 -9.61 6.54 -16.33
CA PHE A 52 -8.98 5.72 -15.32
C PHE A 52 -8.27 4.55 -16.02
N ILE A 53 -6.96 4.48 -15.83
CA ILE A 53 -6.09 3.44 -16.37
C ILE A 53 -5.65 2.56 -15.20
N ASP A 54 -6.25 1.38 -15.07
CA ASP A 54 -5.87 0.42 -14.06
C ASP A 54 -4.72 -0.46 -14.54
N GLU A 55 -3.93 -0.95 -13.58
CA GLU A 55 -2.80 -1.83 -13.80
C GLU A 55 -1.79 -1.30 -14.84
N ILE A 56 -1.50 0.01 -14.78
CA ILE A 56 -0.63 0.72 -15.74
C ILE A 56 0.75 0.08 -15.88
N GLN A 57 1.19 -0.69 -14.88
CA GLN A 57 2.43 -1.46 -14.92
C GLN A 57 2.55 -2.42 -16.10
N ASN A 58 1.43 -2.84 -16.67
CA ASN A 58 1.41 -3.76 -17.79
C ASN A 58 1.70 -3.09 -19.14
N SER A 59 1.73 -1.74 -19.21
CA SER A 59 2.09 -1.00 -20.43
C SER A 59 3.07 0.16 -20.16
N PRO A 60 4.35 -0.04 -20.49
CA PRO A 60 5.32 1.04 -20.67
C PRO A 60 4.83 2.17 -21.58
N GLU A 61 4.11 1.81 -22.65
CA GLU A 61 3.58 2.75 -23.64
C GLU A 61 2.52 3.66 -23.01
N ALA A 62 1.56 3.10 -22.26
CA ALA A 62 0.55 3.87 -21.54
C ALA A 62 1.19 4.86 -20.54
N THR A 63 2.23 4.41 -19.84
CA THR A 63 2.99 5.27 -18.92
C THR A 63 3.65 6.45 -19.65
N GLY A 64 4.28 6.20 -20.80
CA GLY A 64 4.87 7.25 -21.62
C GLY A 64 3.83 8.24 -22.16
N MET A 65 2.60 7.77 -22.40
CA MET A 65 1.51 8.60 -22.88
C MET A 65 0.98 9.61 -21.87
N LEU A 66 1.17 9.38 -20.55
CA LEU A 66 0.70 10.30 -19.51
C LEU A 66 1.18 11.74 -19.71
N ARG A 67 2.39 11.92 -20.25
CA ARG A 67 2.91 13.25 -20.60
C ARG A 67 2.04 13.96 -21.62
N TYR A 68 1.70 13.27 -22.71
CA TYR A 68 0.98 13.85 -23.82
C TYR A 68 -0.48 14.12 -23.47
N PHE A 69 -1.09 13.31 -22.60
CA PHE A 69 -2.39 13.63 -22.03
C PHE A 69 -2.37 14.99 -21.30
N TYR A 70 -1.36 15.21 -20.45
CA TYR A 70 -1.21 16.48 -19.73
C TYR A 70 -0.89 17.66 -20.66
N GLU A 71 0.00 17.48 -21.63
CA GLU A 71 0.50 18.58 -22.48
C GLU A 71 -0.46 18.95 -23.62
N GLU A 72 -1.14 17.98 -24.23
CA GLU A 72 -1.92 18.20 -25.46
C GLU A 72 -3.44 18.14 -25.26
N LEU A 73 -3.92 17.49 -24.19
CA LEU A 73 -5.34 17.27 -23.90
C LEU A 73 -5.72 17.74 -22.48
N PRO A 74 -5.59 19.05 -22.16
CA PRO A 74 -5.84 19.57 -20.81
C PRO A 74 -7.29 19.37 -20.32
N GLU A 75 -8.25 19.11 -21.22
CA GLU A 75 -9.63 18.77 -20.89
C GLU A 75 -9.84 17.30 -20.46
N THR A 76 -8.81 16.47 -20.65
CA THR A 76 -8.83 15.04 -20.34
C THR A 76 -7.96 14.78 -19.12
N HIS A 77 -8.62 14.52 -18.00
CA HIS A 77 -7.98 14.15 -16.75
C HIS A 77 -7.69 12.65 -16.76
N VAL A 78 -6.52 12.27 -16.24
CA VAL A 78 -6.08 10.87 -16.21
C VAL A 78 -5.71 10.49 -14.80
N ILE A 79 -6.31 9.40 -14.31
CA ILE A 79 -5.86 8.69 -13.11
C ILE A 79 -5.29 7.36 -13.57
N ALA A 80 -4.06 7.08 -13.19
CA ALA A 80 -3.44 5.78 -13.40
C ALA A 80 -3.27 5.08 -12.06
N ALA A 81 -3.73 3.84 -11.97
CA ALA A 81 -3.53 2.96 -10.84
C ALA A 81 -2.60 1.82 -11.22
N GLY A 82 -1.85 1.34 -10.25
CA GLY A 82 -0.94 0.24 -10.46
C GLY A 82 -0.20 -0.14 -9.20
N SER A 83 -0.01 -1.44 -9.02
CA SER A 83 0.93 -1.92 -8.02
C SER A 83 2.37 -1.64 -8.47
N LEU A 84 3.30 -1.47 -7.53
CA LEU A 84 4.75 -1.55 -7.79
C LEU A 84 5.34 -0.46 -8.71
N LEU A 85 4.66 0.68 -8.81
CA LEU A 85 5.10 1.80 -9.65
C LEU A 85 6.56 2.18 -9.36
N GLU A 86 6.97 2.22 -8.09
CA GLU A 86 8.37 2.52 -7.71
C GLU A 86 9.37 1.47 -8.22
N ILE A 87 9.02 0.19 -8.12
CA ILE A 87 9.89 -0.91 -8.57
C ILE A 87 10.03 -0.86 -10.10
N MET A 88 8.97 -0.50 -10.81
CA MET A 88 9.04 -0.31 -12.26
C MET A 88 9.93 0.86 -12.65
N MET A 89 9.78 2.01 -11.97
CA MET A 89 10.57 3.22 -12.24
C MET A 89 12.07 2.94 -12.10
N GLU A 90 12.49 2.16 -11.09
CA GLU A 90 13.90 1.79 -10.92
C GLU A 90 14.44 0.89 -12.04
N ARG A 91 13.60 0.08 -12.69
CA ARG A 91 14.02 -0.91 -13.70
C ARG A 91 14.35 -0.31 -15.08
N LYS A 92 14.43 1.03 -15.20
CA LYS A 92 14.94 1.80 -16.35
C LYS A 92 14.23 1.63 -17.70
N ARG A 93 13.14 0.86 -17.81
CA ARG A 93 12.46 0.61 -19.09
C ARG A 93 11.34 1.60 -19.42
N VAL A 94 11.00 2.49 -18.49
CA VAL A 94 9.91 3.45 -18.68
C VAL A 94 10.31 4.79 -18.08
N SER A 95 10.46 5.81 -18.92
CA SER A 95 10.61 7.19 -18.44
C SER A 95 9.24 7.67 -17.97
N PHE A 96 9.00 7.61 -16.66
CA PHE A 96 7.84 8.29 -16.10
C PHE A 96 8.00 9.80 -16.28
N PRO A 97 6.97 10.51 -16.76
CA PRO A 97 7.13 11.91 -17.12
C PRO A 97 7.17 12.81 -15.88
N VAL A 98 8.40 13.15 -15.49
CA VAL A 98 8.70 14.02 -14.35
C VAL A 98 8.04 15.40 -14.54
N GLY A 99 7.38 15.88 -13.49
CA GLY A 99 6.69 17.18 -13.47
C GLY A 99 5.35 17.22 -14.20
N ARG A 100 4.88 16.11 -14.79
CA ARG A 100 3.52 15.99 -15.36
C ARG A 100 2.63 14.98 -14.63
N VAL A 101 3.22 14.17 -13.75
CA VAL A 101 2.52 13.15 -12.98
C VAL A 101 2.70 13.45 -11.50
N GLU A 102 1.59 13.35 -10.78
CA GLU A 102 1.56 13.42 -9.33
C GLU A 102 1.28 12.04 -8.74
N TYR A 103 2.08 11.65 -7.74
CA TYR A 103 1.93 10.36 -7.08
C TYR A 103 1.04 10.49 -5.85
N ARG A 104 0.16 9.50 -5.68
CA ARG A 104 -0.65 9.29 -4.48
C ARG A 104 -0.55 7.84 -4.06
N TYR A 105 -0.13 7.63 -2.82
CA TYR A 105 0.07 6.31 -2.25
C TYR A 105 -1.10 5.97 -1.33
N MET A 106 -1.62 4.75 -1.46
CA MET A 106 -2.65 4.24 -0.58
C MET A 106 -2.03 3.32 0.48
N TYR A 107 -2.48 3.47 1.72
CA TYR A 107 -2.04 2.71 2.88
C TYR A 107 -3.26 2.00 3.51
N PRO A 108 -3.04 1.01 4.39
CA PRO A 108 -4.10 0.51 5.26
C PRO A 108 -4.74 1.65 6.05
N LEU A 109 -6.01 1.48 6.41
CA LEU A 109 -6.78 2.46 7.14
C LEU A 109 -6.07 2.85 8.44
N THR A 110 -6.00 4.14 8.68
CA THR A 110 -5.63 4.71 9.96
C THR A 110 -6.72 4.44 11.00
N PHE A 111 -6.39 4.59 12.29
CA PHE A 111 -7.39 4.46 13.36
C PHE A 111 -8.59 5.41 13.17
N ARG A 112 -8.36 6.62 12.63
CA ARG A 112 -9.43 7.59 12.34
C ARG A 112 -10.37 7.08 11.25
N GLU A 113 -9.82 6.51 10.18
CA GLU A 113 -10.60 5.90 9.09
C GLU A 113 -11.34 4.65 9.55
N TYR A 114 -10.72 3.84 10.41
CA TYR A 114 -11.39 2.71 11.08
C TYR A 114 -12.60 3.17 11.89
N LEU A 115 -12.46 4.21 12.74
CA LEU A 115 -13.59 4.74 13.51
C LEU A 115 -14.73 5.21 12.60
N ASN A 116 -14.40 5.81 11.46
CA ASN A 116 -15.40 6.20 10.47
C ASN A 116 -16.06 4.99 9.80
N ALA A 117 -15.29 3.98 9.41
CA ALA A 117 -15.81 2.74 8.80
C ALA A 117 -16.66 1.89 9.75
N MET A 118 -16.51 2.09 11.07
CA MET A 118 -17.29 1.43 12.13
C MET A 118 -18.46 2.29 12.64
N ASP A 119 -18.80 3.40 11.96
CA ASP A 119 -19.83 4.37 12.33
C ASP A 119 -19.65 4.95 13.75
N LYS A 120 -18.41 5.05 14.24
CA LYS A 120 -18.06 5.59 15.57
C LYS A 120 -17.77 7.09 15.51
N HIS A 121 -18.65 7.87 14.86
CA HIS A 121 -18.45 9.31 14.66
C HIS A 121 -18.30 10.10 15.97
N ALA A 122 -19.03 9.72 17.03
CA ALA A 122 -18.88 10.36 18.34
C ALA A 122 -17.48 10.16 18.93
N ALA A 123 -16.95 8.93 18.86
CA ALA A 123 -15.59 8.63 19.29
C ALA A 123 -14.56 9.39 18.46
N LEU A 124 -14.75 9.47 17.14
CA LEU A 124 -13.90 10.24 16.24
C LEU A 124 -13.88 11.75 16.60
N ASN A 125 -15.04 12.32 16.94
CA ASN A 125 -15.14 13.72 17.38
C ASN A 125 -14.36 13.96 18.69
N TYR A 126 -14.47 13.05 19.66
CA TYR A 126 -13.69 13.13 20.89
C TYR A 126 -12.19 12.96 20.64
N LEU A 127 -11.79 12.06 19.74
CA LEU A 127 -10.39 11.86 19.36
C LEU A 127 -9.77 13.14 18.73
N ASN A 128 -10.59 13.95 18.05
CA ASN A 128 -10.17 15.22 17.44
C ASN A 128 -10.06 16.38 18.44
N THR A 129 -10.60 16.22 19.64
CA THR A 129 -10.51 17.23 20.68
C THR A 129 -9.19 17.06 21.42
N VAL A 130 -8.35 18.10 21.46
CA VAL A 130 -7.05 18.07 22.14
C VAL A 130 -7.07 19.05 23.32
N PRO A 131 -6.86 18.59 24.58
CA PRO A 131 -6.65 17.20 24.98
C PRO A 131 -7.93 16.35 24.86
N VAL A 132 -7.76 15.04 24.67
CA VAL A 132 -8.90 14.08 24.61
C VAL A 132 -9.62 14.07 25.96
N PRO A 133 -10.95 14.24 26.01
CA PRO A 133 -11.70 14.23 27.27
C PRO A 133 -11.57 12.89 28.02
N GLN A 134 -11.38 12.95 29.33
CA GLN A 134 -11.17 11.76 30.18
C GLN A 134 -12.29 10.72 30.02
N LEU A 135 -13.53 11.17 29.89
CA LEU A 135 -14.71 10.30 29.72
C LEU A 135 -14.67 9.45 28.45
N ALA A 136 -13.95 9.89 27.41
CA ALA A 136 -13.85 9.19 26.14
C ALA A 136 -12.65 8.25 26.09
N HIS A 137 -11.73 8.36 27.06
CA HIS A 137 -10.42 7.71 27.01
C HIS A 137 -10.54 6.19 27.03
N GLU A 138 -11.31 5.62 27.96
CA GLU A 138 -11.51 4.17 28.06
C GLU A 138 -12.18 3.60 26.79
N THR A 139 -13.21 4.26 26.27
CA THR A 139 -13.88 3.85 25.03
C THR A 139 -12.93 3.89 23.84
N LEU A 140 -12.14 4.95 23.70
CA LEU A 140 -11.17 5.09 22.62
C LEU A 140 -10.06 4.05 22.71
N LEU A 141 -9.58 3.74 23.92
CA LEU A 141 -8.60 2.67 24.13
C LEU A 141 -9.17 1.30 23.77
N GLY A 142 -10.42 1.00 24.14
CA GLY A 142 -11.09 -0.25 23.74
C GLY A 142 -11.21 -0.38 22.22
N LEU A 143 -11.63 0.68 21.54
CA LEU A 143 -11.70 0.71 20.06
C LEU A 143 -10.31 0.59 19.42
N PHE A 144 -9.31 1.24 20.00
CA PHE A 144 -7.92 1.15 19.54
C PHE A 144 -7.34 -0.25 19.76
N HIS A 145 -7.71 -0.91 20.86
CA HIS A 145 -7.32 -2.28 21.16
C HIS A 145 -7.88 -3.24 20.09
N THR A 146 -9.16 -3.12 19.73
CA THR A 146 -9.74 -3.88 18.62
C THR A 146 -9.08 -3.55 17.29
N PHE A 147 -8.86 -2.28 16.98
CA PHE A 147 -8.19 -1.86 15.74
C PHE A 147 -6.77 -2.44 15.63
N THR A 148 -5.99 -2.41 16.71
CA THR A 148 -4.64 -2.97 16.71
C THR A 148 -4.62 -4.49 16.63
N LEU A 149 -5.69 -5.18 17.07
CA LEU A 149 -5.89 -6.61 16.88
C LEU A 149 -6.16 -6.97 15.41
N ILE A 150 -7.07 -6.26 14.74
CA ILE A 150 -7.52 -6.61 13.40
C ILE A 150 -6.75 -5.92 12.27
N GLY A 151 -6.06 -4.81 12.55
CA GLY A 151 -5.38 -4.00 11.56
C GLY A 151 -6.29 -3.05 10.77
N GLY A 152 -5.68 -2.39 9.78
CA GLY A 152 -6.30 -1.42 8.89
C GLY A 152 -6.50 -1.94 7.46
N MET A 153 -6.28 -3.22 7.16
CA MET A 153 -6.52 -3.73 5.81
C MET A 153 -8.00 -3.53 5.42
N PRO A 154 -8.31 -2.87 4.27
CA PRO A 154 -9.69 -2.48 3.95
C PRO A 154 -10.70 -3.63 3.97
N GLU A 155 -10.37 -4.76 3.34
CA GLU A 155 -11.25 -5.95 3.30
C GLU A 155 -11.48 -6.54 4.71
N VAL A 156 -10.46 -6.49 5.57
CA VAL A 156 -10.56 -6.95 6.96
C VAL A 156 -11.48 -6.04 7.77
N VAL A 157 -11.29 -4.72 7.66
CA VAL A 157 -12.12 -3.73 8.37
C VAL A 157 -13.58 -3.81 7.89
N GLN A 158 -13.81 -3.94 6.58
CA GLN A 158 -15.15 -4.12 6.02
C GLN A 158 -15.83 -5.38 6.55
N LYS A 159 -15.14 -6.53 6.50
CA LYS A 159 -15.72 -7.78 7.01
C LYS A 159 -16.04 -7.70 8.51
N TYR A 160 -15.16 -7.04 9.26
CA TYR A 160 -15.35 -6.86 10.69
C TYR A 160 -16.49 -5.88 11.01
N SER A 161 -16.69 -4.82 10.21
CA SER A 161 -17.80 -3.89 10.42
C SER A 161 -19.16 -4.57 10.21
N GLU A 162 -19.25 -5.53 9.29
CA GLU A 162 -20.47 -6.29 9.00
C GLU A 162 -20.79 -7.37 10.05
N ILE A 163 -19.77 -8.12 10.51
CA ILE A 163 -20.00 -9.35 11.31
C ILE A 163 -19.57 -9.18 12.77
N GLN A 164 -18.62 -8.29 13.05
CA GLN A 164 -18.02 -8.08 14.36
C GLN A 164 -17.42 -9.34 15.01
N ASN A 165 -16.96 -10.30 14.19
CA ASN A 165 -16.34 -11.53 14.66
C ASN A 165 -14.93 -11.71 14.07
N VAL A 166 -13.91 -11.65 14.94
CA VAL A 166 -12.50 -11.77 14.56
C VAL A 166 -12.17 -13.11 13.92
N LEU A 167 -12.84 -14.20 14.30
CA LEU A 167 -12.58 -15.54 13.75
C LEU A 167 -12.90 -15.62 12.25
N THR A 168 -13.85 -14.81 11.78
CA THR A 168 -14.24 -14.77 10.37
C THR A 168 -13.21 -14.07 9.47
N LEU A 169 -12.22 -13.40 10.07
CA LEU A 169 -11.17 -12.66 9.36
C LEU A 169 -10.01 -13.56 8.93
N LYS A 170 -9.89 -14.76 9.53
CA LYS A 170 -8.80 -15.71 9.25
C LYS A 170 -8.59 -15.99 7.75
N PRO A 171 -9.62 -16.32 6.96
CA PRO A 171 -9.44 -16.59 5.53
C PRO A 171 -8.91 -15.37 4.76
N ILE A 172 -9.28 -14.15 5.17
CA ILE A 172 -8.83 -12.91 4.54
C ILE A 172 -7.33 -12.72 4.80
N TYR A 173 -6.85 -12.90 6.04
CA TYR A 173 -5.42 -12.82 6.33
C TYR A 173 -4.60 -13.86 5.56
N GLU A 174 -5.09 -15.11 5.49
CA GLU A 174 -4.42 -16.18 4.72
C GLU A 174 -4.38 -15.84 3.22
N GLY A 175 -5.49 -15.33 2.68
CA GLY A 175 -5.59 -14.88 1.29
C GLY A 175 -4.60 -13.76 0.98
N LEU A 176 -4.57 -12.71 1.79
CA LEU A 176 -3.66 -11.56 1.61
C LEU A 176 -2.18 -11.99 1.66
N ILE A 177 -1.79 -12.80 2.65
CA ILE A 177 -0.41 -13.30 2.76
C ILE A 177 -0.06 -14.16 1.55
N THR A 178 -0.96 -15.05 1.12
CA THR A 178 -0.76 -15.89 -0.06
C THR A 178 -0.58 -15.06 -1.32
N THR A 179 -1.40 -14.02 -1.50
CA THR A 179 -1.31 -13.10 -2.64
C THR A 179 0.05 -12.38 -2.65
N TYR A 180 0.50 -11.83 -1.51
CA TYR A 180 1.82 -11.19 -1.43
C TYR A 180 2.96 -12.16 -1.75
N LEU A 181 2.86 -13.42 -1.31
CA LEU A 181 3.86 -14.46 -1.61
C LEU A 181 3.85 -14.90 -3.08
N ASN A 182 2.69 -14.89 -3.74
CA ASN A 182 2.57 -15.19 -5.16
C ASN A 182 3.13 -14.05 -6.03
N ASP A 183 2.95 -12.80 -5.60
CA ASP A 183 3.47 -11.62 -6.31
C ASP A 183 4.98 -11.42 -6.16
N VAL A 184 5.67 -12.22 -5.34
CA VAL A 184 7.13 -12.22 -5.21
C VAL A 184 7.84 -12.31 -6.56
N ALA A 185 7.31 -13.10 -7.49
CA ALA A 185 7.87 -13.24 -8.83
C ALA A 185 7.91 -11.91 -9.61
N ARG A 186 6.96 -11.01 -9.35
CA ARG A 186 6.92 -9.66 -9.96
C ARG A 186 8.08 -8.79 -9.44
N TYR A 187 8.47 -8.97 -8.17
CA TYR A 187 9.55 -8.21 -7.52
C TYR A 187 10.95 -8.76 -7.80
N ALA A 188 11.06 -10.07 -8.05
CA ALA A 188 12.33 -10.75 -8.22
C ALA A 188 12.97 -10.49 -9.60
N ARG A 189 14.31 -10.43 -9.62
CA ARG A 189 15.10 -10.40 -10.87
C ARG A 189 15.62 -11.77 -11.29
N SER A 190 15.60 -12.73 -10.36
CA SER A 190 16.06 -14.10 -10.55
C SER A 190 15.33 -15.02 -9.58
N VAL A 191 15.38 -16.34 -9.84
CA VAL A 191 14.83 -17.36 -8.94
C VAL A 191 15.43 -17.26 -7.53
N THR A 192 16.73 -16.98 -7.43
CA THR A 192 17.42 -16.79 -6.15
C THR A 192 16.86 -15.60 -5.37
N THR A 193 16.67 -14.45 -6.04
CA THR A 193 16.07 -13.27 -5.39
C THR A 193 14.62 -13.52 -4.99
N ALA A 194 13.87 -14.32 -5.75
CA ALA A 194 12.51 -14.72 -5.38
C ALA A 194 12.49 -15.51 -4.07
N GLY A 195 13.42 -16.45 -3.87
CA GLY A 195 13.56 -17.20 -2.61
C GLY A 195 13.86 -16.28 -1.43
N LEU A 196 14.79 -15.33 -1.59
CA LEU A 196 15.11 -14.33 -0.57
C LEU A 196 13.90 -13.44 -0.22
N LEU A 197 13.15 -12.97 -1.21
CA LEU A 197 11.95 -12.15 -1.02
C LEU A 197 10.86 -12.92 -0.27
N ARG A 198 10.63 -14.19 -0.64
CA ARG A 198 9.69 -15.08 0.06
C ARG A 198 10.07 -15.20 1.53
N HIS A 199 11.33 -15.54 1.81
CA HIS A 199 11.86 -15.63 3.18
C HIS A 199 11.67 -14.32 3.96
N ALA A 200 11.97 -13.18 3.32
CA ALA A 200 11.82 -11.88 3.95
C ALA A 200 10.36 -11.53 4.28
N ILE A 201 9.40 -11.83 3.40
CA ILE A 201 7.96 -11.62 3.66
C ILE A 201 7.48 -12.50 4.80
N GLU A 202 7.90 -13.77 4.85
CA GLU A 202 7.50 -14.70 5.90
C GLU A 202 8.10 -14.33 7.26
N SER A 203 9.35 -13.83 7.27
CA SER A 203 10.07 -13.47 8.50
C SER A 203 9.73 -12.07 9.02
N ALA A 204 9.35 -11.13 8.15
CA ALA A 204 9.14 -9.73 8.53
C ALA A 204 8.09 -9.54 9.65
N PRO A 205 6.92 -10.20 9.66
CA PRO A 205 5.98 -10.13 10.78
C PRO A 205 6.58 -10.55 12.13
N LEU A 206 7.49 -11.51 12.14
CA LEU A 206 8.11 -12.07 13.36
C LEU A 206 9.21 -11.16 13.91
N GLU A 207 9.85 -10.37 13.05
CA GLU A 207 10.89 -9.41 13.39
C GLU A 207 10.38 -7.96 13.52
N ALA A 208 9.11 -7.73 13.22
CA ALA A 208 8.49 -6.43 13.29
C ALA A 208 8.56 -5.82 14.70
N GLY A 209 8.76 -4.51 14.73
CA GLY A 209 8.92 -3.72 15.94
C GLY A 209 10.30 -3.77 16.57
N LYS A 210 11.19 -4.64 16.12
CA LYS A 210 12.57 -4.76 16.63
C LYS A 210 13.54 -3.98 15.75
N ARG A 211 14.70 -3.61 16.32
CA ARG A 211 15.87 -3.23 15.52
C ARG A 211 16.46 -4.48 14.89
N ILE A 212 16.56 -4.50 13.58
CA ILE A 212 16.99 -5.68 12.83
C ILE A 212 18.42 -5.55 12.30
N LYS A 213 19.09 -6.69 12.17
CA LYS A 213 20.31 -6.81 11.36
C LYS A 213 19.93 -7.50 10.06
N PHE A 214 20.59 -7.12 8.96
CA PHE A 214 20.34 -7.75 7.67
C PHE A 214 21.01 -9.12 7.55
N GLN A 215 22.20 -9.28 8.15
CA GLN A 215 22.84 -10.59 8.27
C GLN A 215 22.05 -11.44 9.27
N GLY A 216 21.74 -12.69 8.90
CA GLY A 216 21.02 -13.59 9.79
C GLY A 216 19.52 -13.30 9.92
N PHE A 217 18.96 -12.41 9.10
CA PHE A 217 17.56 -12.00 9.22
C PHE A 217 16.61 -13.21 9.11
N GLY A 218 15.69 -13.36 10.07
CA GLY A 218 14.80 -14.52 10.13
C GLY A 218 15.54 -15.85 10.30
N ASN A 219 16.69 -15.85 10.99
CA ASN A 219 17.55 -17.02 11.20
C ASN A 219 18.04 -17.70 9.91
N SER A 220 18.25 -16.92 8.85
CA SER A 220 18.79 -17.43 7.59
C SER A 220 20.31 -17.29 7.48
N ASP A 221 20.94 -18.11 6.64
CA ASP A 221 22.36 -17.97 6.27
C ASP A 221 22.63 -16.91 5.19
N TYR A 222 21.62 -16.11 4.82
CA TYR A 222 21.73 -15.10 3.77
C TYR A 222 22.68 -13.96 4.14
N ARG A 223 23.40 -13.45 3.14
CA ARG A 223 24.37 -12.37 3.35
C ARG A 223 23.65 -11.05 3.58
N SER A 224 24.27 -10.19 4.39
CA SER A 224 23.76 -8.85 4.72
C SER A 224 23.36 -8.02 3.49
N ARG A 225 24.18 -8.06 2.44
CA ARG A 225 23.93 -7.30 1.21
C ARG A 225 22.65 -7.75 0.50
N GLU A 226 22.49 -9.06 0.32
CA GLU A 226 21.34 -9.67 -0.36
C GLU A 226 20.05 -9.36 0.38
N MET A 227 20.07 -9.55 1.71
CA MET A 227 18.90 -9.27 2.54
C MET A 227 18.56 -7.77 2.59
N SER A 228 19.57 -6.89 2.60
CA SER A 228 19.35 -5.44 2.55
C SER A 228 18.67 -5.02 1.25
N GLU A 229 19.10 -5.55 0.10
CA GLU A 229 18.49 -5.26 -1.21
C GLU A 229 17.03 -5.74 -1.26
N VAL A 230 16.77 -6.92 -0.69
CA VAL A 230 15.43 -7.54 -0.63
C VAL A 230 14.49 -6.74 0.26
N LEU A 231 14.90 -6.40 1.49
CA LEU A 231 14.08 -5.61 2.41
C LEU A 231 13.78 -4.21 1.87
N LYS A 232 14.75 -3.57 1.20
CA LYS A 232 14.51 -2.29 0.49
C LYS A 232 13.54 -2.45 -0.68
N THR A 233 13.53 -3.61 -1.33
CA THR A 233 12.54 -3.91 -2.38
C THR A 233 11.14 -4.04 -1.80
N LEU A 234 10.99 -4.71 -0.66
CA LEU A 234 9.72 -4.79 0.06
C LEU A 234 9.26 -3.42 0.59
N GLU A 235 10.19 -2.57 1.00
CA GLU A 235 9.89 -1.19 1.41
C GLU A 235 9.30 -0.36 0.26
N ARG A 236 9.88 -0.43 -0.94
CA ARG A 236 9.33 0.20 -2.16
C ARG A 236 8.03 -0.43 -2.64
N ALA A 237 7.84 -1.73 -2.38
CA ALA A 237 6.55 -2.40 -2.58
C ALA A 237 5.52 -1.99 -1.51
N MET A 238 5.89 -1.12 -0.56
CA MET A 238 5.07 -0.67 0.56
C MET A 238 4.62 -1.80 1.51
N LEU A 239 5.29 -2.96 1.52
CA LEU A 239 4.95 -4.08 2.40
C LEU A 239 5.56 -3.96 3.80
N LEU A 240 6.57 -3.09 3.95
CA LEU A 240 7.21 -2.78 5.23
C LEU A 240 7.90 -1.42 5.17
N LYS A 241 8.41 -0.93 6.30
CA LYS A 241 9.30 0.25 6.39
C LYS A 241 10.53 -0.08 7.22
N LEU A 242 11.66 0.48 6.82
CA LEU A 242 12.94 0.42 7.52
C LEU A 242 13.20 1.78 8.19
N LEU A 243 12.83 1.88 9.46
CA LEU A 243 12.95 3.12 10.23
C LEU A 243 14.35 3.26 10.82
N TYR A 244 15.19 4.08 10.18
CA TYR A 244 16.54 4.38 10.68
C TYR A 244 16.51 5.43 11.80
N PRO A 245 17.32 5.26 12.85
CA PRO A 245 17.36 6.21 13.95
C PRO A 245 18.03 7.52 13.52
N THR A 246 17.48 8.64 13.96
CA THR A 246 18.13 9.95 13.84
C THR A 246 18.97 10.21 15.09
N THR A 247 20.28 10.41 14.91
CA THR A 247 21.22 10.66 16.00
C THR A 247 21.68 12.12 16.09
N SER A 248 21.36 12.93 15.08
CA SER A 248 21.66 14.36 15.09
C SER A 248 20.62 15.10 15.93
N VAL A 249 21.10 16.03 16.76
CA VAL A 249 20.26 17.02 17.45
C VAL A 249 20.22 18.36 16.71
N GLN A 250 20.95 18.47 15.59
CA GLN A 250 21.02 19.65 14.74
C GLN A 250 20.19 19.46 13.47
N ILE A 251 19.61 20.55 12.97
CA ILE A 251 18.80 20.60 11.76
C ILE A 251 19.72 20.67 10.52
N PRO A 252 19.45 19.92 9.43
CA PRO A 252 18.37 18.93 9.30
C PRO A 252 18.70 17.64 10.07
N ALA A 253 17.71 17.14 10.83
CA ALA A 253 17.84 15.91 11.59
C ALA A 253 17.71 14.71 10.64
N LEU A 254 18.84 14.21 10.13
CA LEU A 254 18.88 13.15 9.12
C LEU A 254 19.01 11.74 9.75
N PRO A 255 18.33 10.72 9.18
CA PRO A 255 18.47 9.34 9.63
C PRO A 255 19.90 8.81 9.44
N ASN A 256 20.40 8.07 10.43
CA ASN A 256 21.72 7.47 10.39
C ASN A 256 21.68 6.08 9.76
N LEU A 257 21.95 6.02 8.46
CA LEU A 257 21.92 4.78 7.66
C LEU A 257 23.00 3.75 8.04
N LYS A 258 23.99 4.13 8.86
CA LYS A 258 25.00 3.18 9.40
C LYS A 258 24.46 2.36 10.57
N LYS A 259 23.35 2.77 11.18
CA LYS A 259 22.71 2.06 12.30
C LYS A 259 21.67 1.07 11.78
N SER A 260 21.42 0.04 12.58
CA SER A 260 20.33 -0.92 12.33
C SER A 260 18.97 -0.21 12.33
N PRO A 261 18.15 -0.39 11.28
CA PRO A 261 16.80 0.14 11.26
C PRO A 261 15.88 -0.69 12.17
N ARG A 262 14.79 -0.06 12.62
CA ARG A 262 13.63 -0.76 13.16
C ARG A 262 12.72 -1.17 12.01
N LEU A 263 12.31 -2.43 11.97
CA LEU A 263 11.37 -2.91 10.95
C LEU A 263 9.93 -2.61 11.41
N GLN A 264 9.16 -1.94 10.55
CA GLN A 264 7.72 -1.78 10.71
C GLN A 264 7.03 -2.55 9.59
N PHE A 265 6.06 -3.38 9.92
CA PHE A 265 5.29 -4.13 8.93
C PHE A 265 4.11 -3.31 8.42
N LEU A 266 3.57 -3.65 7.24
CA LEU A 266 2.46 -2.94 6.60
C LEU A 266 1.24 -2.78 7.52
N ASP A 267 0.83 -3.85 8.18
CA ASP A 267 -0.42 -3.91 8.93
C ASP A 267 -0.27 -4.70 10.24
N THR A 268 -0.92 -4.21 11.29
CA THR A 268 -0.86 -4.81 12.63
C THR A 268 -1.67 -6.09 12.73
N GLY A 269 -2.82 -6.18 12.04
CA GLY A 269 -3.65 -7.37 11.99
C GLY A 269 -2.96 -8.54 11.32
N LEU A 270 -2.37 -8.30 10.13
CA LEU A 270 -1.54 -9.29 9.44
C LEU A 270 -0.35 -9.74 10.29
N LEU A 271 0.31 -8.79 10.96
CA LEU A 271 1.40 -9.10 11.90
C LEU A 271 0.91 -10.01 13.03
N ASN A 272 -0.17 -9.64 13.72
CA ASN A 272 -0.73 -10.40 14.84
C ASN A 272 -1.09 -11.81 14.41
N TYR A 273 -1.77 -11.93 13.27
CA TYR A 273 -2.16 -13.21 12.70
C TYR A 273 -0.93 -14.08 12.47
N ARG A 274 0.10 -13.52 11.83
CA ARG A 274 1.27 -14.31 11.44
C ARG A 274 2.22 -14.64 12.58
N ALA A 275 2.29 -13.79 13.60
CA ALA A 275 3.03 -14.04 14.83
C ALA A 275 2.27 -14.91 15.84
N GLY A 276 1.00 -15.27 15.57
CA GLY A 276 0.17 -16.06 16.48
C GLY A 276 -0.25 -15.31 17.75
N LEU A 277 -0.27 -13.97 17.72
CA LEU A 277 -0.49 -13.11 18.89
C LEU A 277 -1.96 -12.76 19.15
N GLN A 278 -2.88 -13.17 18.26
CA GLN A 278 -4.29 -12.82 18.36
C GLN A 278 -4.96 -13.28 19.66
N VAL A 279 -4.56 -14.44 20.19
CA VAL A 279 -5.10 -14.98 21.46
C VAL A 279 -4.76 -14.06 22.64
N SER A 280 -3.54 -13.51 22.67
CA SER A 280 -3.08 -12.65 23.76
C SER A 280 -3.87 -11.34 23.91
N PHE A 281 -4.52 -10.87 22.84
CA PHE A 281 -5.44 -9.73 22.93
C PHE A 281 -6.72 -10.05 23.72
N PHE A 282 -7.14 -11.31 23.79
CA PHE A 282 -8.30 -11.69 24.61
C PHE A 282 -7.92 -11.93 26.08
N GLU A 283 -6.64 -12.20 26.35
CA GLU A 283 -6.11 -12.46 27.69
C GLU A 283 -5.67 -11.18 28.42
N HIS A 284 -5.43 -10.10 27.69
CA HIS A 284 -4.87 -8.87 28.22
C HIS A 284 -5.51 -7.62 27.61
N ASP A 285 -6.07 -6.76 28.46
CA ASP A 285 -6.64 -5.47 28.02
C ASP A 285 -5.55 -4.43 27.67
N ASN A 286 -4.36 -4.58 28.25
CA ASN A 286 -3.26 -3.65 28.06
C ASN A 286 -2.24 -4.19 27.05
N LEU A 287 -2.16 -3.56 25.88
CA LEU A 287 -1.20 -3.89 24.82
C LEU A 287 0.24 -3.96 25.33
N HIS A 288 0.63 -3.16 26.32
CA HIS A 288 1.99 -3.17 26.84
C HIS A 288 2.42 -4.52 27.43
N SER A 289 1.48 -5.32 27.96
CA SER A 289 1.82 -6.57 28.66
C SER A 289 2.47 -7.61 27.74
N PHE A 290 2.03 -7.70 26.49
CA PHE A 290 2.53 -8.69 25.52
C PHE A 290 3.28 -8.05 24.35
N TYR A 291 2.92 -6.83 23.93
CA TYR A 291 3.61 -6.16 22.83
C TYR A 291 4.91 -5.48 23.21
N ARG A 292 5.07 -5.06 24.49
CA ARG A 292 6.27 -4.37 25.02
C ARG A 292 6.79 -3.24 24.12
N GLY A 293 5.88 -2.49 23.48
CA GLY A 293 6.20 -1.37 22.59
C GLY A 293 6.64 -1.75 21.17
N LYS A 294 6.50 -3.00 20.73
CA LYS A 294 6.92 -3.41 19.37
C LYS A 294 6.03 -2.82 18.26
N ILE A 295 4.74 -2.57 18.49
CA ILE A 295 3.81 -2.03 17.46
C ILE A 295 3.60 -0.50 17.53
N ALA A 296 4.21 0.19 18.50
CA ALA A 296 4.13 1.66 18.62
C ALA A 296 5.25 2.38 17.86
#